data_AF-Q0PQP8-F1
#
_entry.id   AF-Q0PQP8-F1
#
_cell.length_a   1.000
_cell.length_b   1.000
_cell.length_c   1.000
_cell.angle_alpha   90.00
_cell.angle_beta   90.00
_cell.angle_gamma   90.00
#
_symmetry.space_group_name_H-M   'P 1'
#
loop_
_entity.id
_entity.type
_entity.pdbx_description
1 polymer ?
#
loop_
_entity_poly.entity_id
_entity_poly.type
_entity_poly.pdbx_seq_one_letter_code
_entity_poly.pdbx_strand_id
1 'polypeptide(L)'
;MVNVEELRDYAAGLLEQEQVKSVIGFRRGTAGALAEPCTITSAAEAASLVWDPTCLNNLALYLVNDSKQQAAAKTPDNRPVGIVAKGCDSRAVGVLLQENYFKREDVVVIGVSCEGTGVIDPRKLSAKLKGRTASQVEFAGADDFKISMHGE
;
A
#
# COMPACT_ATOMS: atom_id res chain seq x y z
N MET A 1 -9.12 12.55 -4.34
CA MET A 1 -8.62 11.16 -4.39
C MET A 1 -7.40 11.05 -5.27
N VAL A 2 -6.38 10.30 -4.81
CA VAL A 2 -5.15 10.08 -5.58
C VAL A 2 -5.43 9.21 -6.80
N ASN A 3 -4.96 9.65 -7.96
CA ASN A 3 -5.01 8.87 -9.18
C ASN A 3 -4.00 7.71 -9.10
N VAL A 4 -4.45 6.49 -9.35
CA VAL A 4 -3.57 5.31 -9.28
C VAL A 4 -2.46 5.36 -10.34
N GLU A 5 -2.70 5.98 -11.50
CA GLU A 5 -1.65 6.09 -12.53
C GLU A 5 -0.52 7.01 -12.07
N GLU A 6 -0.82 8.13 -11.40
CA GLU A 6 0.21 9.01 -10.82
C GLU A 6 1.05 8.29 -9.76
N LEU A 7 0.40 7.45 -8.94
CA LEU A 7 1.11 6.59 -7.98
C LEU A 7 2.06 5.63 -8.69
N ARG A 8 1.61 5.00 -9.77
CA ARG A 8 2.39 4.04 -10.55
C ARG A 8 3.57 4.72 -11.24
N ASP A 9 3.34 5.84 -11.89
CA ASP A 9 4.38 6.60 -12.59
C ASP A 9 5.47 7.07 -11.62
N TYR A 10 5.06 7.56 -10.44
CA TYR A 10 6.00 7.98 -9.41
C TYR A 10 6.80 6.79 -8.85
N ALA A 11 6.14 5.68 -8.53
CA ALA A 11 6.80 4.48 -8.04
C ALA A 11 7.77 3.88 -9.07
N ALA A 12 7.36 3.83 -10.35
CA ALA A 12 8.20 3.40 -11.46
C ALA A 12 9.43 4.29 -11.59
N GLY A 13 9.25 5.61 -11.60
CA GLY A 13 10.37 6.56 -11.71
C GLY A 13 11.39 6.43 -10.58
N LEU A 14 10.95 6.20 -9.34
CA LEU A 14 11.86 5.94 -8.21
C LEU A 14 12.70 4.68 -8.41
N LEU A 15 12.12 3.61 -8.98
CA LEU A 15 12.80 2.34 -9.23
C LEU A 15 13.74 2.43 -10.45
N GLU A 16 13.31 3.08 -11.54
CA GLU A 16 14.14 3.27 -12.74
C GLU A 16 15.39 4.09 -12.46
N GLN A 17 15.25 5.10 -11.61
CA GLN A 17 16.35 5.98 -11.20
C GLN A 17 17.18 5.39 -10.05
N GLU A 18 16.88 4.15 -9.63
CA GLU A 18 17.52 3.45 -8.51
C GLU A 18 17.54 4.26 -7.19
N GLN A 19 16.61 5.20 -7.02
CA GLN A 19 16.51 6.01 -5.81
C GLN A 19 16.06 5.18 -4.62
N VAL A 20 15.32 4.10 -4.87
CA VAL A 20 14.86 3.13 -3.88
C VAL A 20 15.23 1.71 -4.34
N LYS A 21 15.47 0.80 -3.39
CA LYS A 21 15.67 -0.64 -3.73
C LYS A 21 14.37 -1.36 -4.05
N SER A 22 13.27 -0.90 -3.46
CA SER A 22 11.95 -1.51 -3.59
C SER A 22 10.87 -0.52 -3.21
N VAL A 23 9.65 -0.77 -3.65
CA VAL A 23 8.45 -0.05 -3.21
C VAL A 23 7.47 -1.03 -2.57
N ILE A 24 7.03 -0.72 -1.36
CA ILE A 24 5.98 -1.45 -0.63
C ILE A 24 4.66 -0.76 -0.90
N GLY A 25 3.72 -1.48 -1.50
CA GLY A 25 2.39 -0.98 -1.86
C GLY A 25 1.31 -2.04 -1.71
N PHE A 26 0.25 -1.88 -2.50
CA PHE A 26 -0.88 -2.80 -2.55
C PHE A 26 -1.03 -3.37 -3.94
N ARG A 27 -1.42 -4.64 -4.05
CA ARG A 27 -1.87 -5.27 -5.30
C ARG A 27 -3.22 -5.94 -5.11
N ARG A 28 -3.87 -6.33 -6.22
CA ARG A 28 -5.08 -7.16 -6.12
C ARG A 28 -4.76 -8.50 -5.47
N GLY A 29 -5.50 -8.82 -4.42
CA GLY A 29 -5.43 -10.13 -3.78
C GLY A 29 -5.98 -11.23 -4.68
N THR A 30 -5.52 -12.46 -4.44
CA THR A 30 -5.98 -13.65 -5.18
C THR A 30 -7.20 -14.30 -4.54
N ALA A 31 -7.48 -13.99 -3.27
CA ALA A 31 -8.49 -14.65 -2.44
C ALA A 31 -9.69 -13.76 -2.07
N GLY A 32 -10.07 -12.82 -2.96
CA GLY A 32 -11.28 -12.01 -2.81
C GLY A 32 -11.09 -10.55 -3.22
N ALA A 33 -12.01 -9.69 -2.77
CA ALA A 33 -12.02 -8.27 -3.10
C ALA A 33 -10.88 -7.47 -2.46
N LEU A 34 -10.27 -7.98 -1.39
CA LEU A 34 -9.31 -7.23 -0.58
C LEU A 34 -7.94 -7.14 -1.26
N ALA A 35 -7.38 -5.93 -1.29
CA ALA A 35 -6.01 -5.73 -1.70
C ALA A 35 -5.02 -6.30 -0.66
N GLU A 36 -3.92 -6.85 -1.14
CA GLU A 36 -2.85 -7.42 -0.31
C GLU A 36 -1.57 -6.57 -0.42
N PRO A 37 -0.76 -6.51 0.66
CA PRO A 37 0.56 -5.89 0.60
C PRO A 37 1.45 -6.56 -0.43
N CYS A 38 2.18 -5.77 -1.19
CA CYS A 38 3.21 -6.26 -2.09
C CYS A 38 4.48 -5.43 -1.98
N THR A 39 5.58 -6.04 -2.37
CA THR A 39 6.86 -5.36 -2.57
C THR A 39 7.24 -5.54 -4.03
N ILE A 40 7.44 -4.45 -4.73
CA ILE A 40 7.90 -4.43 -6.13
C ILE A 40 9.36 -3.97 -6.19
N THR A 41 10.14 -4.50 -7.12
CA THR A 41 11.57 -4.18 -7.27
C THR A 41 11.96 -3.72 -8.66
N SER A 42 11.02 -3.72 -9.61
CA SER A 42 11.21 -3.19 -10.96
C SER A 42 10.12 -2.20 -11.36
N ALA A 43 10.46 -1.28 -12.26
CA ALA A 43 9.54 -0.29 -12.77
C ALA A 43 8.31 -0.92 -13.47
N ALA A 44 8.51 -2.02 -14.18
CA ALA A 44 7.43 -2.75 -14.86
C ALA A 44 6.38 -3.30 -13.88
N GLU A 45 6.80 -3.69 -12.67
CA GLU A 45 5.88 -4.18 -11.63
C GLU A 45 5.00 -3.07 -11.04
N ALA A 46 5.35 -1.78 -11.24
CA ALA A 46 4.52 -0.68 -10.77
C ALA A 46 3.09 -0.75 -11.32
N ALA A 47 2.90 -1.27 -12.54
CA ALA A 47 1.57 -1.49 -13.12
C ALA A 47 0.64 -2.40 -12.28
N SER A 48 1.21 -3.24 -11.41
CA SER A 48 0.45 -4.10 -10.50
C SER A 48 -0.09 -3.39 -9.25
N LEU A 49 0.40 -2.17 -8.98
CA LEU A 49 -0.02 -1.39 -7.83
C LEU A 49 -1.49 -0.98 -7.98
N VAL A 50 -2.22 -1.08 -6.88
CA VAL A 50 -3.62 -0.64 -6.79
C VAL A 50 -3.79 0.34 -5.65
N TRP A 51 -4.78 1.23 -5.81
CA TRP A 51 -5.22 2.13 -4.76
C TRP A 51 -6.73 2.25 -4.80
N ASP A 52 -7.40 1.76 -3.75
CA ASP A 52 -8.85 1.73 -3.60
C ASP A 52 -9.22 1.46 -2.11
N PRO A 53 -10.51 1.48 -1.72
CA PRO A 53 -10.94 1.31 -0.33
C PRO A 53 -10.52 0.01 0.34
N THR A 54 -10.13 -1.00 -0.43
CA THR A 54 -9.75 -2.32 0.07
C THR A 54 -8.29 -2.39 0.54
N CYS A 55 -7.51 -1.32 0.36
CA CYS A 55 -6.12 -1.17 0.79
C CYS A 55 -6.00 -0.96 2.31
N LEU A 56 -6.47 -1.93 3.09
CA LEU A 56 -6.66 -1.84 4.54
C LEU A 56 -5.38 -2.00 5.37
N ASN A 57 -4.41 -2.78 4.87
CA ASN A 57 -3.26 -3.21 5.66
C ASN A 57 -2.34 -2.03 6.02
N ASN A 58 -1.74 -2.07 7.21
CA ASN A 58 -0.70 -1.12 7.60
C ASN A 58 0.65 -1.59 7.05
N LEU A 59 1.16 -0.86 6.04
CA LEU A 59 2.40 -1.21 5.37
C LEU A 59 3.66 -0.86 6.18
N ALA A 60 3.56 -0.02 7.22
CA ALA A 60 4.71 0.42 8.00
C ALA A 60 5.47 -0.73 8.69
N LEU A 61 4.77 -1.82 9.02
CA LEU A 61 5.40 -3.01 9.62
C LEU A 61 6.36 -3.72 8.66
N TYR A 62 6.15 -3.59 7.35
CA TYR A 62 7.02 -4.21 6.35
C TYR A 62 8.38 -3.50 6.26
N LEU A 63 8.47 -2.22 6.63
CA LEU A 63 9.74 -1.50 6.75
C LEU A 63 10.61 -2.07 7.87
N VAL A 64 10.01 -2.46 8.99
CA VAL A 64 10.71 -3.11 10.10
C VAL A 64 11.27 -4.46 9.65
N ASN A 65 10.49 -5.21 8.87
CA ASN A 65 10.93 -6.49 8.33
C ASN A 65 12.08 -6.32 7.35
N ASP A 66 12.02 -5.34 6.43
CA ASP A 66 13.13 -5.04 5.52
C ASP A 66 14.39 -4.64 6.30
N SER A 67 14.29 -3.70 7.25
CA SER A 67 15.41 -3.26 8.09
C SER A 67 16.12 -4.44 8.76
N LYS A 68 15.35 -5.36 9.37
CA LYS A 68 15.89 -6.59 9.98
C LYS A 68 16.54 -7.52 8.96
N GLN A 69 15.94 -7.68 7.78
CA GLN A 69 16.49 -8.52 6.72
C GLN A 69 17.82 -7.96 6.19
N GLN A 70 17.91 -6.65 5.97
CA GLN A 70 19.16 -6.02 5.53
C GLN A 70 20.25 -6.13 6.60
N ALA A 71 19.91 -5.94 7.88
CA ALA A 71 20.87 -6.11 8.98
C ALA A 71 21.44 -7.54 9.09
N ALA A 72 20.67 -8.56 8.68
CA ALA A 72 21.09 -9.95 8.68
C ALA A 72 21.75 -10.41 7.36
N ALA A 73 21.64 -9.62 6.29
CA ALA A 73 22.12 -9.98 4.96
C ALA A 73 23.66 -9.91 4.88
N LYS A 74 24.27 -10.84 4.14
CA LYS A 74 25.72 -10.80 3.85
C LYS A 74 26.12 -9.61 2.98
N THR A 75 25.21 -9.18 2.11
CA THR A 75 25.38 -8.08 1.15
C THR A 75 24.14 -7.18 1.24
N PRO A 76 24.06 -6.29 2.24
CA PRO A 76 22.90 -5.44 2.44
C PRO A 76 22.75 -4.42 1.32
N ASP A 77 21.51 -4.18 0.92
CA ASP A 77 21.15 -3.07 0.05
C ASP A 77 20.70 -1.88 0.92
N ASN A 78 21.58 -0.88 0.99
CA ASN A 78 21.39 0.32 1.81
C ASN A 78 20.56 1.40 1.11
N ARG A 79 20.07 1.16 -0.12
CA ARG A 79 19.13 2.09 -0.75
C ARG A 79 17.82 2.11 0.05
N PRO A 80 17.13 3.25 0.11
CA PRO A 80 15.89 3.36 0.85
C PRO A 80 14.77 2.50 0.27
N VAL A 81 13.75 2.27 1.08
CA VAL A 81 12.51 1.61 0.66
C VAL A 81 11.43 2.66 0.44
N GLY A 82 10.80 2.62 -0.72
CA GLY A 82 9.57 3.37 -0.99
C GLY A 82 8.39 2.74 -0.25
N ILE A 83 7.53 3.54 0.39
CA ILE A 83 6.30 3.05 1.02
C ILE A 83 5.10 3.88 0.56
N VAL A 84 4.08 3.21 0.04
CA VAL A 84 2.77 3.82 -0.22
C VAL A 84 2.05 3.98 1.12
N ALA A 85 2.01 5.20 1.65
CA ALA A 85 1.55 5.45 3.00
C ALA A 85 0.22 6.23 3.00
N LYS A 86 -0.80 5.60 3.60
CA LYS A 86 -2.00 6.30 4.04
C LYS A 86 -1.67 7.28 5.17
N GLY A 87 -2.58 8.19 5.49
CA GLY A 87 -2.42 9.09 6.65
C GLY A 87 -2.21 8.33 7.98
N CYS A 88 -2.95 7.23 8.19
CA CYS A 88 -2.76 6.36 9.35
C CYS A 88 -1.42 5.60 9.33
N ASP A 89 -0.99 5.10 8.16
CA ASP A 89 0.30 4.42 8.00
C ASP A 89 1.46 5.38 8.25
N SER A 90 1.35 6.64 7.77
CA SER A 90 2.35 7.69 7.96
C SER A 90 2.57 7.98 9.45
N ARG A 91 1.52 7.93 10.26
CA ARG A 91 1.64 8.03 11.74
C ARG A 91 2.44 6.86 12.30
N ALA A 92 2.20 5.64 11.84
CA ALA A 92 2.95 4.46 12.27
C ALA A 92 4.43 4.56 11.86
N VAL A 93 4.73 5.01 10.64
CA VAL A 93 6.10 5.30 10.18
C VAL A 93 6.79 6.31 11.12
N GLY A 94 6.10 7.39 11.50
CA GLY A 94 6.63 8.38 12.43
C GLY A 94 7.01 7.79 13.80
N VAL A 95 6.18 6.92 14.37
CA VAL A 95 6.49 6.22 15.63
C VAL A 95 7.70 5.30 15.46
N LEU A 96 7.76 4.52 14.37
CA LEU A 96 8.87 3.60 14.12
C LEU A 96 10.21 4.33 13.92
N LEU A 97 10.19 5.53 13.33
CA LEU A 97 11.36 6.41 13.24
C LEU A 97 11.80 6.91 14.63
N GLN A 98 10.86 7.32 15.49
CA GLN A 98 11.16 7.78 16.86
C GLN A 98 11.76 6.66 17.72
N GLU A 99 11.27 5.43 17.54
CA GLU A 99 11.77 4.23 18.21
C GLU A 99 13.04 3.65 17.55
N ASN A 100 13.61 4.33 16.54
CA ASN A 100 14.85 3.95 15.85
C ASN A 100 14.83 2.54 15.20
N TYR A 101 13.68 2.07 14.72
CA TYR A 101 13.61 0.81 13.96
C TYR A 101 14.32 0.89 12.60
N PHE A 102 14.38 2.08 12.02
CA PHE A 102 15.10 2.44 10.80
C PHE A 102 15.36 3.96 10.83
N LYS A 103 16.28 4.44 9.99
CA LYS A 103 16.60 5.86 9.92
C LYS A 103 15.72 6.58 8.91
N ARG A 104 15.67 7.91 8.98
CA ARG A 104 14.85 8.71 8.06
C ARG A 104 15.31 8.54 6.61
N GLU A 105 16.62 8.42 6.40
CA GLU A 105 17.24 8.21 5.09
C GLU A 105 16.92 6.84 4.47
N ASP A 106 16.47 5.86 5.26
CA ASP A 106 16.17 4.50 4.77
C ASP A 106 14.78 4.38 4.13
N VAL A 107 13.99 5.46 4.11
CA VAL A 107 12.58 5.46 3.69
C VAL A 107 12.23 6.63 2.78
N VAL A 108 11.52 6.33 1.69
CA VAL A 108 10.84 7.32 0.85
C VAL A 108 9.33 7.13 1.00
N VAL A 109 8.63 8.14 1.51
CA VAL A 109 7.18 8.06 1.75
C VAL A 109 6.43 8.57 0.52
N ILE A 110 5.61 7.70 -0.08
CA ILE A 110 4.70 8.01 -1.18
C ILE A 110 3.30 8.17 -0.57
N GLY A 111 2.90 9.41 -0.32
CA GLY A 111 1.64 9.70 0.38
C GLY A 111 0.42 9.43 -0.49
N VAL A 112 -0.54 8.66 0.03
CA VAL A 112 -1.86 8.47 -0.59
C VAL A 112 -2.98 8.93 0.34
N SER A 113 -3.96 9.62 -0.22
CA SER A 113 -5.10 10.14 0.54
C SER A 113 -6.32 9.26 0.36
N CYS A 114 -6.90 8.85 1.48
CA CYS A 114 -8.20 8.16 1.58
C CYS A 114 -9.33 9.11 2.00
N GLU A 115 -9.18 10.42 1.70
CA GLU A 115 -10.10 11.56 1.96
C GLU A 115 -11.50 11.15 2.43
N GLY A 116 -11.94 11.54 3.64
CA GLY A 116 -13.35 11.42 4.11
C GLY A 116 -13.89 9.99 4.30
N THR A 117 -13.73 9.13 3.28
CA THR A 117 -14.29 7.79 3.12
C THR A 117 -13.56 6.75 3.98
N GLY A 118 -12.24 6.90 4.13
CA GLY A 118 -11.41 5.93 4.84
C GLY A 118 -11.23 4.62 4.06
N VAL A 119 -11.13 3.51 4.80
CA VAL A 119 -10.97 2.16 4.23
C VAL A 119 -12.14 1.28 4.62
N ILE A 120 -12.40 0.24 3.82
CA ILE A 120 -13.53 -0.65 4.06
C ILE A 120 -13.29 -1.56 5.26
N ASP A 121 -14.33 -1.79 6.06
CA ASP A 121 -14.35 -2.81 7.10
C ASP A 121 -14.87 -4.14 6.51
N PRO A 122 -14.02 -5.19 6.40
CA PRO A 122 -14.42 -6.47 5.81
C PRO A 122 -15.61 -7.13 6.51
N ARG A 123 -15.78 -6.89 7.82
CA ARG A 123 -16.88 -7.46 8.60
C ARG A 123 -18.20 -6.79 8.23
N LYS A 124 -18.21 -5.45 8.13
CA LYS A 124 -19.39 -4.69 7.70
C LYS A 124 -19.75 -4.98 6.24
N LEU A 125 -18.73 -5.13 5.38
CA LEU A 125 -18.92 -5.52 3.98
C LEU A 125 -19.60 -6.89 3.87
N SER A 126 -19.05 -7.91 4.54
CA SER A 126 -19.62 -9.26 4.55
C SER A 126 -21.06 -9.29 5.08
N ALA A 127 -21.34 -8.57 6.18
CA ALA A 127 -22.68 -8.45 6.74
C ALA A 127 -23.68 -7.81 5.76
N LYS A 128 -23.28 -6.76 5.04
CA LYS A 128 -24.12 -6.10 4.01
C LYS A 128 -24.35 -6.99 2.79
N LEU A 129 -23.36 -7.76 2.37
CA LEU A 129 -23.43 -8.63 1.20
C LEU A 129 -24.13 -9.98 1.46
N LYS A 130 -24.52 -10.28 2.71
CA LYS A 130 -25.27 -11.50 3.09
C LYS A 130 -24.63 -12.79 2.54
N GLY A 131 -23.30 -12.89 2.57
CA GLY A 131 -22.57 -14.05 2.09
C GLY A 131 -22.21 -14.05 0.60
N ARG A 132 -22.53 -12.98 -0.15
CA ARG A 132 -22.02 -12.77 -1.51
C ARG A 132 -20.63 -12.12 -1.49
N THR A 133 -19.85 -12.38 -2.53
CA THR A 133 -18.50 -11.81 -2.69
C THR A 133 -18.57 -10.56 -3.55
N ALA A 134 -17.98 -9.45 -3.07
CA ALA A 134 -17.75 -8.28 -3.90
C ALA A 134 -16.71 -8.63 -4.98
N SER A 135 -16.96 -8.23 -6.22
CA SER A 135 -15.99 -8.32 -7.31
C SER A 135 -15.06 -7.10 -7.31
N GLN A 136 -15.59 -5.92 -7.02
CA GLN A 136 -14.86 -4.67 -7.02
C GLN A 136 -15.39 -3.74 -5.93
N VAL A 137 -14.50 -2.99 -5.30
CA VAL A 137 -14.85 -1.90 -4.38
C VAL A 137 -14.06 -0.68 -4.80
N GLU A 138 -14.76 0.42 -5.06
CA GLU A 138 -14.20 1.68 -5.54
C GLU A 138 -14.65 2.81 -4.62
N PHE A 139 -13.85 3.86 -4.56
CA PHE A 139 -14.30 5.11 -3.95
C PHE A 139 -15.37 5.77 -4.83
N ALA A 140 -16.43 6.29 -4.24
CA ALA A 140 -17.58 6.88 -4.94
C ALA A 140 -17.88 8.30 -4.44
N GLY A 141 -16.89 9.17 -4.40
CA GLY A 141 -17.00 10.52 -3.85
C GLY A 141 -16.33 10.62 -2.48
N ALA A 142 -16.68 11.65 -1.70
CA ALA A 142 -16.01 11.94 -0.43
C ALA A 142 -16.34 10.91 0.66
N ASP A 143 -17.59 10.45 0.74
CA ASP A 143 -18.08 9.66 1.89
C ASP A 143 -18.70 8.30 1.50
N ASP A 144 -18.72 7.97 0.20
CA ASP A 144 -19.38 6.77 -0.32
C ASP A 144 -18.41 5.77 -0.97
N PHE A 145 -18.78 4.48 -0.88
CA PHE A 145 -18.13 3.39 -1.60
C PHE A 145 -19.08 2.80 -2.65
N LYS A 146 -18.56 2.53 -3.84
CA LYS A 146 -19.25 1.73 -4.86
C LYS A 146 -18.77 0.29 -4.78
N ILE A 147 -19.71 -0.63 -4.61
CA ILE A 147 -19.43 -2.07 -4.48
C ILE A 147 -20.12 -2.78 -5.65
N SER A 148 -19.33 -3.44 -6.48
CA SER A 148 -19.80 -4.31 -7.57
C SER A 148 -19.77 -5.76 -7.12
N MET A 149 -20.71 -6.57 -7.60
CA MET A 149 -20.80 -8.01 -7.29
C MET A 149 -20.66 -8.85 -8.55
N HIS A 150 -20.22 -10.10 -8.43
CA HIS A 150 -20.29 -11.04 -9.55
C HIS A 150 -21.76 -11.40 -9.83
N GLY A 151 -22.32 -10.91 -10.94
CA GLY A 151 -23.66 -11.29 -11.42
C GLY A 151 -24.66 -10.16 -11.68
N GLU A 152 -24.31 -8.90 -11.41
CA GLU A 152 -25.09 -7.68 -11.76
C GLU A 152 -24.17 -6.51 -12.09
#